data_AF-A0A3D1BFY7-F1
#
_entry.id   AF-A0A3D1BFY7-F1
#
_cell.length_a   1.000
_cell.length_b   1.000
_cell.length_c   1.000
_cell.angle_alpha   90.00
_cell.angle_beta   90.00
_cell.angle_gamma   90.00
#
_symmetry.space_group_name_H-M   'P 1'
#
loop_
_entity.id
_entity.type
_entity.pdbx_description
1 polymer ?
#
loop_
_entity_poly.entity_id
_entity_poly.type
_entity_poly.pdbx_seq_one_letter_code
_entity_poly.pdbx_strand_id
1 'polypeptide(L)' 'MSFDKHLIRKYNIPGPRYTSYPTVPYWEADSFSEDRWRASVSEAFSASNAKEGISVYIHLPFCESLCTFCGCHKHITKRH' A
#
# COMPACT_ATOMS: atom_id res chain seq x y z
N MET A 1 25.50 12.32 -16.62
CA MET A 1 25.49 11.85 -15.21
C MET A 1 26.06 10.44 -15.18
N SER A 2 27.20 10.23 -14.51
CA SER A 2 27.78 8.90 -14.32
C SER A 2 27.35 8.37 -12.95
N PHE A 3 26.74 7.19 -12.89
CA PHE A 3 26.37 6.54 -11.64
C PHE A 3 27.58 5.85 -11.02
N ASP A 4 27.79 6.02 -9.70
CA ASP A 4 28.86 5.33 -8.99
C ASP A 4 28.55 3.84 -8.85
N LYS A 5 29.26 3.02 -9.64
CA LYS A 5 29.16 1.55 -9.63
C LYS A 5 29.50 0.94 -8.27
N HIS A 6 30.27 1.63 -7.42
CA HIS A 6 30.57 1.18 -6.07
C HIS A 6 29.34 1.28 -5.18
N LEU A 7 28.60 2.40 -5.22
CA LEU A 7 27.38 2.58 -4.43
C LEU A 7 26.27 1.60 -4.82
N ILE A 8 26.08 1.37 -6.12
CA ILE A 8 25.08 0.41 -6.61
C ILE A 8 25.40 -0.99 -6.06
N ARG A 9 26.66 -1.43 -6.14
CA ARG A 9 27.07 -2.73 -5.60
C ARG A 9 26.93 -2.83 -4.09
N LYS A 10 27.22 -1.75 -3.37
CA LYS A 10 27.09 -1.69 -1.90
C LYS A 10 25.64 -1.85 -1.44
N TYR A 11 24.69 -1.24 -2.13
CA TYR A 11 23.27 -1.19 -1.70
C TYR A 11 22.34 -2.13 -2.48
N ASN A 12 22.84 -2.90 -3.45
CA ASN A 12 22.08 -3.97 -4.12
C ASN A 12 21.98 -5.22 -3.23
N ILE A 13 21.34 -5.06 -2.07
CA ILE A 13 21.05 -6.11 -1.10
C ILE A 13 19.53 -6.17 -0.87
N PRO A 14 18.97 -7.33 -0.48
CA PRO A 14 17.57 -7.42 -0.11
C PRO A 14 17.21 -6.40 0.97
N GLY A 15 16.16 -5.60 0.73
CA GLY A 15 15.70 -4.56 1.65
C GLY A 15 14.17 -4.62 1.82
N PRO A 16 13.65 -4.01 2.90
CA PRO A 16 12.21 -3.93 3.12
C PRO A 16 11.53 -3.08 2.04
N ARG A 17 10.31 -3.47 1.68
CA ARG A 17 9.48 -2.72 0.72
C ARG A 17 8.70 -1.63 1.46
N TYR A 18 9.11 -0.37 1.30
CA TYR A 18 8.40 0.78 1.87
C TYR A 18 7.26 1.22 0.95
N THR A 19 6.03 0.80 1.27
CA THR A 19 4.81 1.19 0.54
C THR A 19 3.91 2.16 1.32
N SER A 20 4.13 2.26 2.63
CA SER A 20 3.46 3.18 3.54
C SER A 20 4.39 3.54 4.70
N TYR A 21 4.03 4.61 5.42
CA TYR A 21 4.67 4.98 6.67
C TYR A 21 3.60 5.37 7.71
N PRO A 22 3.61 4.78 8.93
CA PRO A 22 4.45 3.65 9.33
C PRO A 22 4.14 2.38 8.51
N THR A 23 5.10 1.47 8.38
CA THR A 23 4.88 0.20 7.67
C THR A 23 3.95 -0.70 8.48
N VAL A 24 3.22 -1.61 7.80
CA VAL A 24 2.16 -2.45 8.39
C VAL A 24 2.54 -3.14 9.72
N PRO A 25 3.75 -3.69 9.92
CA PRO A 25 4.11 -4.33 11.19
C PRO A 25 4.10 -3.40 12.41
N TYR A 26 4.14 -2.09 12.20
CA TYR A 26 4.09 -1.08 13.26
C TYR A 26 2.68 -0.50 13.47
N TRP A 27 1.66 -1.04 12.81
CA TRP A 27 0.29 -0.60 13.03
C TRP A 27 -0.25 -1.19 14.34
N GLU A 28 -0.74 -0.33 15.23
CA GLU A 28 -1.39 -0.74 16.48
C GLU A 28 -2.85 -1.15 16.21
N ALA A 29 -3.05 -2.37 15.71
CA ALA A 29 -4.41 -2.85 15.36
C ALA A 29 -5.39 -2.79 16.55
N ASP A 30 -4.91 -3.07 17.77
CA ASP A 30 -5.72 -3.05 18.99
C ASP A 30 -6.15 -1.65 19.42
N SER A 31 -5.50 -0.60 18.90
CA SER A 31 -5.88 0.78 19.16
C SER A 31 -6.84 1.32 18.11
N PHE A 32 -7.33 0.53 17.16
CA PHE A 32 -8.33 0.98 16.20
C PHE A 32 -9.62 1.44 16.91
N SER A 33 -10.19 2.56 16.44
CA SER A 33 -11.47 3.09 16.91
C SER A 33 -12.21 3.72 15.75
N GLU A 34 -13.47 3.32 15.57
CA GLU A 34 -14.33 3.85 14.50
C GLU A 34 -14.52 5.37 14.63
N ASP A 35 -14.77 5.86 15.84
CA ASP A 35 -14.97 7.30 16.09
C ASP A 35 -13.73 8.12 15.70
N ARG A 36 -12.54 7.64 16.10
CA ARG A 36 -11.27 8.28 15.72
C ARG A 36 -11.04 8.24 14.22
N TRP A 37 -11.37 7.12 13.57
CA TRP A 37 -11.26 6.99 12.13
C TRP A 37 -12.18 7.97 11.40
N ARG A 38 -13.46 8.06 11.78
CA ARG A 38 -14.43 9.03 11.21
C ARG A 38 -13.95 10.48 11.36
N ALA A 39 -13.43 10.84 12.54
CA ALA A 39 -12.86 12.16 12.78
C ALA A 39 -11.68 12.46 11.84
N SER A 40 -10.73 11.51 11.71
CA SER A 40 -9.56 11.67 10.85
C SER A 40 -9.93 11.83 9.36
N VAL A 41 -10.93 11.10 8.87
CA VAL A 41 -11.41 11.21 7.48
C VAL A 41 -12.03 12.59 7.24
N SER A 42 -12.87 13.06 8.16
CA SER A 42 -13.50 14.39 8.07
C SER A 42 -12.46 15.52 8.10
N GLU A 43 -11.45 15.41 8.96
CA GLU A 43 -10.35 16.36 9.06
C GLU A 43 -9.51 16.40 7.77
N ALA A 44 -9.06 15.24 7.30
CA ALA A 44 -8.26 15.13 6.08
C ALA A 44 -9.01 15.67 4.85
N PHE A 45 -10.29 15.32 4.71
CA PHE A 45 -11.12 15.82 3.62
C PHE A 45 -11.29 17.34 3.68
N SER A 46 -11.55 17.89 4.87
CA SER A 46 -11.67 19.35 5.03
C SER A 46 -10.36 20.07 4.69
N ALA A 47 -9.21 19.46 4.98
CA ALA A 47 -7.89 20.05 4.73
C ALA A 47 -7.47 20.04 3.24
N SER A 48 -7.80 18.98 2.47
CA SER A 48 -7.26 18.80 1.11
C SER A 48 -8.28 18.86 -0.03
N ASN A 49 -9.58 18.68 0.25
CA ASN A 49 -10.59 18.48 -0.80
C ASN A 49 -10.74 19.65 -1.79
N ALA A 50 -10.42 20.88 -1.37
CA ALA A 50 -10.48 22.05 -2.26
C ALA A 50 -9.56 21.92 -3.50
N LYS A 51 -8.54 21.06 -3.44
CA LYS A 51 -7.60 20.83 -4.55
C LYS A 51 -7.50 19.37 -4.97
N GLU A 52 -7.53 18.44 -4.02
CA GLU A 52 -7.18 17.04 -4.27
C GLU A 52 -8.40 16.13 -4.52
N GLY A 53 -9.57 16.49 -4.01
CA GLY A 53 -10.77 15.64 -4.11
C GLY A 53 -10.71 14.35 -3.27
N ILE A 54 -11.47 13.33 -3.68
CA ILE A 54 -11.48 11.99 -3.07
C ILE A 54 -10.83 11.00 -4.04
N SER A 55 -9.93 10.16 -3.53
CA SER A 55 -9.42 8.99 -4.24
C SER A 55 -10.10 7.72 -3.72
N VAL A 56 -10.59 6.88 -4.63
CA VAL A 56 -11.29 5.63 -4.30
C VAL A 56 -10.47 4.45 -4.81
N TYR A 57 -10.16 3.51 -3.92
CA TYR A 57 -9.49 2.25 -4.25
C TYR A 57 -10.48 1.09 -4.17
N ILE A 58 -10.59 0.32 -5.26
CA ILE A 58 -11.40 -0.90 -5.33
C ILE A 58 -10.47 -2.06 -5.64
N HIS A 59 -10.42 -3.05 -4.74
CA HIS A 59 -9.61 -4.24 -4.94
C HIS A 59 -10.41 -5.33 -5.66
N LEU A 60 -9.91 -5.79 -6.81
CA LEU A 60 -10.45 -6.93 -7.56
C LEU A 60 -9.51 -8.12 -7.41
N PRO A 61 -9.75 -9.04 -6.44
CA PRO A 61 -8.78 -10.07 -6.11
C PRO A 61 -8.81 -11.26 -7.07
N PHE A 62 -9.63 -11.30 -8.11
CA PHE A 62 -9.87 -12.53 -8.85
C PHE A 62 -8.92 -12.71 -10.04
N CYS A 63 -8.34 -13.89 -10.15
CA CYS A 63 -7.53 -14.30 -11.30
C CYS A 63 -8.02 -15.66 -11.81
N GLU A 64 -7.96 -15.89 -13.12
CA GLU A 64 -8.41 -17.16 -13.72
C GLU A 64 -7.38 -18.29 -13.51
N SER A 65 -6.09 -17.94 -13.41
CA SER A 65 -4.99 -18.88 -13.33
C SER A 65 -3.91 -18.44 -12.33
N LEU A 66 -3.13 -19.40 -11.85
CA LEU A 66 -2.06 -19.17 -10.90
C LEU A 66 -0.76 -18.77 -11.61
N CYS A 67 -0.36 -17.51 -11.48
CA CYS A 67 1.00 -17.07 -11.78
C CYS A 67 1.92 -17.35 -10.59
N THR A 68 2.93 -18.21 -10.76
CA THR A 68 3.86 -18.66 -9.70
C THR A 68 4.74 -17.56 -9.12
N PHE A 69 5.00 -16.50 -9.89
CA PHE A 69 5.78 -15.34 -9.46
C PHE A 69 4.96 -14.27 -8.70
N CYS A 70 3.63 -14.35 -8.70
CA CYS A 70 2.79 -13.25 -8.26
C CYS A 70 2.51 -13.31 -6.75
N GLY A 71 2.98 -12.30 -6.01
CA GLY A 71 2.78 -12.13 -4.56
C GLY A 71 1.63 -11.18 -4.17
N CYS A 72 0.69 -10.90 -5.07
CA CYS A 72 -0.46 -10.03 -4.78
C CYS A 72 -1.51 -10.73 -3.90
N HIS A 73 -2.29 -9.94 -3.15
CA HIS A 73 -3.50 -10.42 -2.48
C HIS A 73 -4.57 -10.77 -3.53
N LYS A 74 -4.78 -12.06 -3.78
CA LYS A 74 -5.61 -12.55 -4.87
C LYS A 74 -6.26 -13.90 -4.55
N HIS A 75 -7.26 -14.27 -5.32
CA HIS A 75 -8.04 -15.50 -5.25
C HIS A 75 -8.20 -16.09 -6.65
N ILE A 76 -7.82 -17.36 -6.84
CA ILE A 76 -7.92 -18.02 -8.15
C ILE A 76 -9.31 -18.64 -8.31
N THR A 77 -10.07 -18.25 -9.34
CA THR A 77 -11.42 -18.77 -9.60
C THR A 77 -11.75 -18.76 -11.10
N LYS A 78 -12.60 -19.70 -11.53
CA LYS A 78 -13.18 -19.80 -12.88
C LYS A 78 -14.71 -19.72 -12.89
N ARG A 79 -15.29 -19.30 -11.76
CA ARG A 79 -16.74 -19.07 -11.63
C ARG A 79 -17.02 -17.65 -12.11
N HIS A 80 -17.67 -17.53 -13.26
CA HIS A 80 -18.15 -16.27 -13.83
C HIS A 80 -19.54 -15.95 -13.30
#